data_AF-A0A0B5BEC3-F1
#
_entry.id   AF-A0A0B5BEC3-F1
#
_cell.length_a   1.000
_cell.length_b   1.000
_cell.length_c   1.000
_cell.angle_alpha   90.00
_cell.angle_beta   90.00
_cell.angle_gamma   90.00
#
_symmetry.space_group_name_H-M   'P 1'
#
loop_
_entity.id
_entity.type
_entity.pdbx_description
1 polymer ?
#
loop_
_entity_poly.entity_id
_entity_poly.type
_entity_poly.pdbx_seq_one_letter_code
_entity_poly.pdbx_strand_id
1 'polypeptide(L)'
;MKKILSTLIAVALSAPFVVSAADLKASAGKDLCLLNSANCTSVQNDSIQEKMSKLHNELQKGSSVYTAEELKTLASKQDSYQSILAAILNN
;
A
#
# COMPACT_ATOMS: atom_id res chain seq x y z
N MET A 1 12.91 -34.46 57.80
CA MET A 1 12.03 -34.97 56.71
C MET A 1 11.07 -33.86 56.31
N LYS A 2 11.34 -33.16 55.19
CA LYS A 2 10.45 -32.14 54.62
C LYS A 2 10.17 -32.53 53.18
N LYS A 3 8.92 -32.91 52.92
CA LYS A 3 8.36 -33.24 51.62
C LYS A 3 8.05 -31.94 50.90
N ILE A 4 8.58 -31.70 49.70
CA ILE A 4 7.88 -30.85 48.72
C ILE A 4 8.28 -31.32 47.31
N LEU A 5 7.44 -32.19 46.78
CA LEU A 5 7.35 -32.51 45.36
C LEU A 5 6.52 -31.37 44.73
N SER A 6 7.05 -30.62 43.79
CA SER A 6 6.24 -29.73 42.95
C SER A 6 6.88 -29.52 41.59
N THR A 7 6.42 -30.37 40.68
CA THR A 7 6.46 -30.25 39.23
C THR A 7 5.76 -28.96 38.81
N LEU A 8 6.41 -28.13 38.00
CA LEU A 8 5.77 -27.05 37.25
C LEU A 8 6.14 -27.22 35.78
N ILE A 9 5.12 -27.60 35.02
CA ILE A 9 5.09 -27.81 33.58
C ILE A 9 5.19 -26.44 32.91
N ALA A 10 6.28 -26.18 32.19
CA ALA A 10 6.38 -25.04 31.30
C ALA A 10 5.89 -25.47 29.90
N VAL A 11 4.58 -25.37 29.65
CA VAL A 11 4.04 -25.38 28.29
C VAL A 11 4.39 -24.03 27.68
N ALA A 12 5.51 -24.00 26.95
CA ALA A 12 5.83 -22.91 26.04
C ALA A 12 4.78 -22.91 24.94
N LEU A 13 3.80 -21.99 25.04
CA LEU A 13 2.90 -21.67 23.95
C LEU A 13 3.75 -21.07 22.81
N SER A 14 4.16 -21.91 21.87
CA SER A 14 4.54 -21.49 20.53
C SER A 14 3.28 -20.96 19.84
N ALA A 15 2.94 -19.71 20.10
CA ALA A 15 2.01 -18.97 19.25
C ALA A 15 2.65 -18.88 17.86
N PRO A 16 2.07 -19.45 16.80
CA PRO A 16 2.47 -19.08 15.46
C PRO A 16 2.13 -17.60 15.31
N PHE A 17 3.15 -16.75 15.16
CA PHE A 17 2.96 -15.41 14.66
C PHE A 17 2.27 -15.56 13.30
N VAL A 18 0.96 -15.31 13.28
CA VAL A 18 0.20 -15.15 12.04
C VAL A 18 0.69 -13.85 11.40
N VAL A 19 1.79 -13.93 10.67
CA VAL A 19 2.13 -12.89 9.69
C VAL A 19 1.02 -12.93 8.65
N SER A 20 0.10 -11.96 8.75
CA SER A 20 -0.93 -11.76 7.75
C SER A 20 -0.25 -11.58 6.39
N ALA A 21 -0.68 -12.36 5.40
CA ALA A 21 -0.26 -12.20 4.01
C ALA A 21 -0.56 -10.80 3.43
N ALA A 22 -1.35 -9.99 4.13
CA ALA A 22 -1.57 -8.58 3.83
C ALA A 22 -0.30 -7.71 4.04
N ASP A 23 0.54 -8.02 5.03
CA ASP A 23 1.75 -7.24 5.34
C ASP A 23 2.93 -7.57 4.41
N LEU A 24 2.98 -8.80 3.87
CA LEU A 24 4.00 -9.18 2.88
C LEU A 24 3.81 -8.50 1.51
N LYS A 25 2.66 -7.85 1.28
CA LYS A 25 2.40 -7.06 0.06
C LYS A 25 2.70 -5.57 0.24
N ALA A 26 3.18 -5.14 1.40
CA ALA A 26 3.39 -3.73 1.72
C ALA A 26 4.81 -3.20 1.44
N SER A 27 5.76 -4.01 0.93
CA SER A 27 7.16 -3.54 0.81
C SER A 27 7.95 -3.92 -0.45
N ALA A 28 7.33 -4.22 -1.60
CA ALA A 28 8.10 -4.44 -2.84
C ALA A 28 7.67 -3.54 -4.02
N GLY A 29 7.56 -2.24 -3.76
CA GLY A 29 8.33 -1.27 -4.56
C GLY A 29 7.57 -0.27 -5.40
N LYS A 30 6.37 -0.57 -5.89
CA LYS A 30 5.61 0.37 -6.73
C LYS A 30 4.15 0.28 -6.36
N ASP A 31 3.50 1.42 -6.20
CA ASP A 31 2.05 1.47 -5.99
C ASP A 31 1.39 1.14 -7.35
N LEU A 32 1.47 -0.13 -7.74
CA LEU A 32 1.02 -0.62 -9.04
C LEU A 32 -0.46 -0.32 -9.27
N CYS A 33 -1.21 -0.06 -8.20
CA CYS A 33 -2.58 0.43 -8.28
C CYS A 33 -2.71 1.85 -8.82
N LEU A 34 -1.73 2.71 -8.57
CA LEU A 34 -1.67 4.01 -9.22
C LEU A 34 -1.38 3.85 -10.71
N LEU A 35 -0.54 2.90 -11.09
CA LEU A 35 -0.19 2.63 -12.50
C LEU A 35 -1.27 1.85 -13.27
N ASN A 36 -1.97 0.90 -12.65
CA ASN A 36 -2.98 0.07 -13.29
C ASN A 36 -4.09 -0.32 -12.29
N SER A 37 -5.30 0.17 -12.53
CA SER A 37 -6.47 -0.06 -11.66
C SER A 37 -7.11 -1.45 -11.84
N ALA A 38 -6.77 -2.20 -12.88
CA ALA A 38 -7.46 -3.45 -13.25
C ALA A 38 -7.22 -4.63 -12.27
N ASN A 39 -6.15 -4.59 -11.48
CA ASN A 39 -5.76 -5.68 -10.56
C ASN A 39 -5.78 -5.26 -9.08
N CYS A 40 -6.44 -4.14 -8.75
CA CYS A 40 -6.54 -3.64 -7.39
C CYS A 40 -7.70 -4.31 -6.67
N THR A 41 -7.37 -5.28 -5.82
CA THR A 41 -8.33 -6.07 -5.01
C THR A 41 -9.11 -5.19 -4.03
N SER A 42 -8.55 -4.04 -3.70
CA SER A 42 -9.20 -2.98 -2.95
C SER A 42 -9.42 -1.84 -3.93
N VAL A 43 -10.62 -1.73 -4.49
CA VAL A 43 -11.07 -0.46 -5.06
C VAL A 43 -11.20 0.48 -3.87
N GLN A 44 -10.07 1.05 -3.43
CA GLN A 44 -10.08 2.15 -2.48
C GLN A 44 -10.87 3.25 -3.19
N ASN A 45 -12.04 3.55 -2.63
CA ASN A 45 -12.91 4.68 -2.98
C ASN A 45 -12.23 6.01 -2.62
N ASP A 46 -10.94 6.13 -2.93
CA ASP A 46 -10.22 7.39 -2.84
C ASP A 46 -10.92 8.38 -3.76
N SER A 47 -11.20 9.57 -3.23
CA SER A 47 -11.61 10.71 -4.04
C SER A 47 -10.55 11.01 -5.12
N ILE A 48 -10.97 11.71 -6.18
CA ILE A 48 -10.06 12.15 -7.24
C ILE A 48 -8.91 12.99 -6.67
N GLN A 49 -9.18 13.80 -5.64
CA GLN A 49 -8.18 14.63 -4.96
C GLN A 49 -7.16 13.78 -4.20
N GLU A 50 -7.59 12.74 -3.49
CA GLU A 50 -6.69 11.81 -2.80
C GLU A 50 -5.82 11.03 -3.78
N LYS A 51 -6.39 10.57 -4.90
CA LYS A 51 -5.63 9.91 -5.98
C LYS A 51 -4.58 10.84 -6.57
N MET A 52 -4.91 12.11 -6.81
CA MET A 52 -3.95 13.12 -7.27
C MET A 52 -2.83 13.37 -6.26
N SER A 53 -3.14 13.47 -4.97
CA SER A 53 -2.14 13.65 -3.90
C SER A 53 -1.18 12.46 -3.83
N LYS A 54 -1.69 11.23 -3.90
CA LYS A 54 -0.86 10.01 -3.94
C LYS A 54 0.05 9.99 -5.17
N LEU A 55 -0.48 10.28 -6.35
CA LEU A 55 0.32 10.37 -7.58
C LEU A 55 1.42 11.43 -7.49
N HIS A 56 1.10 12.61 -6.94
CA HIS A 56 2.09 13.66 -6.73
C HIS A 56 3.22 13.20 -5.82
N ASN A 57 2.89 12.57 -4.69
CA ASN A 57 3.88 12.03 -3.75
C ASN A 57 4.77 10.95 -4.39
N GLU A 58 4.21 10.09 -5.23
CA GLU A 58 5.01 9.10 -5.97
C GLU A 58 5.91 9.74 -7.02
N LEU A 59 5.45 10.77 -7.72
CA LEU A 59 6.29 11.53 -8.66
C LEU A 59 7.46 12.23 -7.98
N GLN A 60 7.30 12.69 -6.73
CA GLN A 60 8.39 13.27 -5.94
C GLN A 60 9.49 12.25 -5.61
N LYS A 61 9.16 10.94 -5.57
CA LYS A 61 10.19 9.88 -5.43
C LYS A 61 11.07 9.78 -6.68
N GLY A 62 10.54 10.15 -7.85
CA GLY A 62 11.29 10.26 -9.09
C GLY A 62 12.01 8.98 -9.49
N SER A 63 13.17 9.13 -10.12
CA SER A 63 13.97 8.01 -10.65
C SER A 63 14.64 7.14 -9.58
N SER A 64 14.51 7.49 -8.30
CA SER A 64 15.01 6.66 -7.20
C SER A 64 14.18 5.38 -7.02
N VAL A 65 12.92 5.40 -7.44
CA VAL A 65 11.96 4.28 -7.27
C VAL A 65 11.37 3.83 -8.62
N TYR A 66 11.21 4.75 -9.57
CA TYR A 66 10.50 4.51 -10.83
C TYR A 66 11.41 4.63 -12.05
N THR A 67 11.07 3.91 -13.13
CA THR A 67 11.68 4.13 -14.44
C THR A 67 11.11 5.38 -15.10
N ALA A 68 11.76 5.86 -16.17
CA ALA A 68 11.27 7.02 -16.93
C ALA A 68 9.87 6.79 -17.52
N GLU A 69 9.59 5.56 -17.97
CA GLU A 69 8.30 5.16 -18.53
C GLU A 69 7.20 5.13 -17.46
N GLU A 70 7.54 4.66 -16.26
CA GLU A 70 6.60 4.64 -15.13
C GLU A 70 6.30 6.05 -14.63
N LEU A 71 7.31 6.92 -14.52
CA LEU A 71 7.12 8.33 -14.19
C LEU A 71 6.24 9.03 -15.23
N LYS A 72 6.46 8.78 -16.52
CA LYS A 72 5.61 9.29 -17.60
C LYS A 72 4.17 8.80 -17.45
N THR A 73 3.98 7.55 -17.03
CA THR A 73 2.64 6.98 -16.81
C THR A 73 1.97 7.61 -15.59
N LEU A 74 2.69 7.81 -14.49
CA LEU A 74 2.19 8.49 -13.28
C LEU A 74 1.78 9.93 -13.58
N ALA A 75 2.61 10.68 -14.32
CA ALA A 75 2.32 12.05 -14.72
C ALA A 75 1.07 12.14 -15.60
N SER A 76 0.99 11.29 -16.65
CA SER A 76 -0.19 11.24 -17.53
C SER A 76 -1.50 10.95 -16.78
N LYS A 77 -1.44 10.11 -15.75
CA LYS A 77 -2.60 9.86 -14.87
C LYS A 77 -2.96 11.04 -13.99
N GLN A 78 -1.97 11.76 -13.47
CA GLN A 78 -2.22 12.96 -12.68
C GLN A 78 -2.93 14.03 -13.52
N ASP A 79 -2.47 14.24 -14.76
CA ASP A 79 -3.07 15.18 -15.71
C ASP A 79 -4.50 14.78 -16.08
N SER A 80 -4.73 13.47 -16.26
CA SER A 80 -6.06 12.92 -16.54
C SER A 80 -7.04 13.21 -15.39
N TYR A 81 -6.61 13.00 -14.14
CA TYR A 81 -7.44 13.29 -12.98
C TYR A 81 -7.68 14.78 -12.78
N GLN A 82 -6.68 15.63 -13.04
CA GLN A 82 -6.84 17.07 -13.02
C GLN A 82 -7.85 17.56 -14.06
N SER A 83 -7.79 17.00 -15.27
CA SER A 83 -8.72 17.31 -16.37
C SER A 83 -10.16 16.92 -16.02
N ILE A 84 -10.36 15.74 -15.44
CA ILE A 84 -11.68 15.28 -14.97
C ILE A 84 -12.20 16.21 -13.86
N LEU A 85 -11.36 16.54 -12.88
CA LEU A 85 -11.75 17.42 -11.78
C LEU A 85 -12.14 18.81 -12.30
N ALA A 86 -11.36 19.36 -13.24
CA ALA A 86 -11.68 20.64 -13.87
C ALA A 86 -12.99 20.59 -14.67
N ALA A 87 -13.29 19.50 -15.37
CA ALA A 87 -14.54 19.34 -16.10
C ALA A 87 -15.76 19.26 -15.18
N ILE A 88 -15.61 18.63 -14.00
CA ILE A 88 -16.67 18.55 -12.98
C ILE A 88 -16.91 19.91 -12.33
N LEU A 89 -15.86 20.67 -12.02
CA LEU A 89 -15.97 21.95 -11.30
C LEU A 89 -16.39 23.14 -12.17
N ASN A 90 -16.24 23.04 -13.50
CA ASN A 90 -16.64 24.08 -14.45
C ASN A 90 -17.97 23.77 -15.18
N ASN A 91 -18.74 22.77 -14.70
CA ASN A 91 -20.15 22.58 -15.03
C ASN A 91 -21.04 23.22 -13.96
#